data_AF-A0A7M2XWX2-F1
#
_entry.id   AF-A0A7M2XWX2-F1
#
_cell.length_a   1.000
_cell.length_b   1.000
_cell.length_c   1.000
_cell.angle_alpha   90.00
_cell.angle_beta   90.00
_cell.angle_gamma   90.00
#
_symmetry.space_group_name_H-M   'P 1'
#
loop_
_entity.id
_entity.type
_entity.pdbx_description
1 polymer ?
#
loop_
_entity_poly.entity_id
_entity_poly.type
_entity_poly.pdbx_seq_one_letter_code
_entity_poly.pdbx_strand_id
1 'polypeptide(L)'
;MSTSGSGRVLVCLKQVPAPGAVAFDERTKRIRRDSDAAITNPADLCALAHALSLRDALGWEVVVVTMGPPAAQATLVDALRRGADRAVHLLDRRFAGADTLATARAITRVVEREAPDLVLTGRWTLDGATAQVGPQVAELAGLPQLTQVVALHTGDDGRIRAEVETDVGTEDWAIELPGLVSVGRGIEPPWVVDAADAAAIETVTADDLGGGPRDFGTRGSPTFVVEIRPGRSMRSTEHGADAPAAASMLAAAFAAARENLRPATYAAGPASPPREIWAVAEPLPGGGLHPTSLEALACARSIAAELHSTTVAVLPGAHSSDAPRVLHAHGADRVIVLGDAGLEEYATEPFTSALSAAIIAGSPFAVIAPFSARGRDYAPRVAARLGLGLTGDFVALEVRGADSDDPDLLWLKPALAGNVLAPVIAHTTPSMGTLRPGSFPVAAVRDEGDPQVDVLEPAAQVADDRCTPIERRVENPDAPHLTATRVVIGLGPGLDAATRRVAEQLAQATGGAVAATPAAVAAGDAPRQIEIGPLARTIAPSIYLGLGRHDPGTLRAVTGAGQIVVVDPDAQLDELSGLADAVVTADIEPVLGDLLELVAAVH
;
A
#
# COMPACT_ATOMS: atom_id res chain seq x y z
N MET A 1 -34.01 -7.93 -18.30
CA MET A 1 -35.15 -7.42 -17.50
C MET A 1 -34.92 -5.94 -17.27
N SER A 2 -35.93 -5.12 -17.54
CA SER A 2 -35.92 -3.68 -17.33
C SER A 2 -35.79 -3.35 -15.84
N THR A 3 -34.67 -2.76 -15.43
CA THR A 3 -34.57 -2.01 -14.17
C THR A 3 -33.97 -0.64 -14.46
N SER A 4 -34.79 0.26 -15.00
CA SER A 4 -34.69 1.69 -14.70
C SER A 4 -35.11 1.92 -13.23
N GLY A 5 -34.43 1.23 -12.31
CA GLY A 5 -34.58 1.42 -10.87
C GLY A 5 -33.63 2.54 -10.44
N SER A 6 -34.08 3.40 -9.53
CA SER A 6 -33.27 4.44 -8.89
C SER A 6 -32.20 3.79 -8.02
N GLY A 7 -31.07 3.39 -8.61
CA GLY A 7 -29.92 2.90 -7.86
C GLY A 7 -29.13 4.04 -7.22
N ARG A 8 -28.21 3.72 -6.31
CA ARG A 8 -27.41 4.70 -5.57
C ARG A 8 -25.95 4.29 -5.46
N VAL A 9 -25.05 5.25 -5.69
CA VAL A 9 -23.62 5.14 -5.37
C VAL A 9 -23.31 6.03 -4.16
N LEU A 10 -22.64 5.47 -3.15
CA LEU A 10 -22.05 6.23 -2.06
C LEU A 10 -20.53 6.36 -2.28
N VAL A 11 -20.02 7.58 -2.38
CA VAL A 11 -18.58 7.85 -2.57
C VAL A 11 -17.96 8.42 -1.30
N CYS A 12 -16.96 7.74 -0.74
CA CYS A 12 -16.25 8.21 0.43
C CYS A 12 -15.09 9.13 0.03
N LEU A 13 -15.08 10.35 0.58
CA LEU A 13 -14.06 11.35 0.33
C LEU A 13 -13.33 11.74 1.60
N LYS A 14 -12.02 11.92 1.52
CA LYS A 14 -11.17 12.41 2.61
C LYS A 14 -10.42 13.66 2.19
N GLN A 15 -10.46 14.67 3.06
CA GLN A 15 -9.55 15.81 2.98
C GLN A 15 -8.17 15.43 3.53
N VAL A 16 -7.13 15.67 2.75
CA VAL A 16 -5.72 15.42 3.09
C VAL A 16 -4.91 16.70 2.93
N PRO A 17 -3.79 16.88 3.65
CA PRO A 17 -2.88 17.98 3.35
C PRO A 17 -2.30 17.86 1.94
N ALA A 18 -2.13 18.97 1.23
CA ALA A 18 -1.44 18.96 -0.05
C ALA A 18 0.00 18.46 0.11
N PRO A 19 0.56 17.77 -0.90
CA PRO A 19 1.97 17.39 -0.91
C PRO A 19 2.87 18.60 -0.62
N GLY A 20 3.77 18.47 0.35
CA GLY A 20 4.71 19.54 0.74
C GLY A 20 4.14 20.62 1.67
N ALA A 21 2.82 20.67 1.89
CA ALA A 21 2.19 21.70 2.76
C ALA A 21 2.34 21.44 4.27
N VAL A 22 2.96 20.33 4.65
CA VAL A 22 3.10 19.92 6.04
C VAL A 22 4.57 19.79 6.41
N ALA A 23 4.98 20.61 7.37
CA ALA A 23 6.33 20.61 7.92
C ALA A 23 6.35 20.06 9.35
N PHE A 24 7.34 19.23 9.66
CA PHE A 24 7.63 18.81 11.02
C PHE A 24 8.51 19.86 11.71
N ASP A 25 8.07 20.38 12.84
CA ASP A 25 8.85 21.28 13.68
C ASP A 25 9.68 20.45 14.66
N GLU A 26 10.96 20.27 14.36
CA GLU A 26 11.89 19.47 15.17
C GLU A 26 12.02 19.97 16.61
N ARG A 27 11.93 21.28 16.85
CA ARG A 27 12.08 21.89 18.18
C ARG A 27 10.89 21.57 19.07
N THR A 28 9.68 21.61 18.51
CA THR A 28 8.45 21.36 19.26
C THR A 28 7.95 19.92 19.15
N LYS A 29 8.55 19.12 18.26
CA LYS A 29 8.10 17.76 17.88
C LYS A 29 6.63 17.73 17.45
N ARG A 30 6.16 18.80 16.78
CA ARG A 30 4.78 18.95 16.32
C ARG A 30 4.74 19.16 14.82
N ILE A 31 3.65 18.72 14.22
CA ILE A 31 3.36 18.99 12.82
C ILE A 31 2.78 20.41 12.71
N ARG A 32 3.43 21.29 11.94
CA ARG A 32 2.85 22.57 11.54
C ARG A 32 1.93 22.32 10.35
N ARG A 33 0.66 22.65 10.51
CA ARG A 33 -0.36 22.55 9.48
C ARG A 33 -0.70 23.96 9.05
N ASP A 34 -0.45 24.30 7.79
CA ASP A 34 -1.15 25.42 7.19
C ASP A 34 -2.53 24.90 6.80
N SER A 35 -3.58 25.34 7.50
CA SER A 35 -4.94 24.82 7.28
C SER A 35 -5.47 25.11 5.88
N ASP A 36 -4.88 26.09 5.20
CA ASP A 36 -5.35 26.63 3.93
C ASP A 36 -4.83 25.84 2.71
N ALA A 37 -4.00 24.82 2.94
CA ALA A 37 -3.39 23.98 1.91
C ALA A 37 -3.88 22.51 1.94
N ALA A 38 -5.12 22.27 2.39
CA ALA A 38 -5.74 20.94 2.33
C ALA A 38 -6.45 20.73 0.99
N ILE A 39 -6.39 19.50 0.45
CA ILE A 39 -7.03 19.09 -0.80
C ILE A 39 -7.92 17.87 -0.57
N THR A 40 -8.87 17.62 -1.45
CA THR A 40 -9.51 16.31 -1.53
C THR A 40 -8.49 15.28 -2.02
N ASN A 41 -8.47 14.10 -1.41
CA ASN A 41 -7.55 13.04 -1.82
C ASN A 41 -7.75 12.68 -3.31
N PRO A 42 -6.71 12.69 -4.15
CA PRO A 42 -6.83 12.44 -5.60
C PRO A 42 -7.52 11.13 -5.96
N ALA A 43 -7.20 10.03 -5.27
CA ALA A 43 -7.83 8.73 -5.52
C ALA A 43 -9.34 8.73 -5.23
N ASP A 44 -9.80 9.57 -4.29
CA ASP A 44 -11.22 9.72 -3.97
C ASP A 44 -11.94 10.53 -5.06
N LEU A 45 -11.25 11.48 -5.71
CA LEU A 45 -11.78 12.17 -6.89
C LEU A 45 -11.91 11.23 -8.10
N CYS A 46 -10.96 10.32 -8.30
CA CYS A 46 -11.10 9.25 -9.29
C CYS A 46 -12.32 8.37 -8.99
N ALA A 47 -12.55 8.02 -7.73
CA ALA A 47 -13.75 7.30 -7.31
C ALA A 47 -15.05 8.07 -7.64
N LEU A 48 -15.06 9.38 -7.40
CA LEU A 48 -16.18 10.25 -7.80
C LEU A 48 -16.38 10.26 -9.32
N ALA A 49 -15.32 10.30 -10.13
CA ALA A 49 -15.44 10.25 -11.58
C ALA A 49 -16.14 8.97 -12.07
N HIS A 50 -15.80 7.82 -11.50
CA HIS A 50 -16.50 6.56 -11.82
C HIS A 50 -17.96 6.57 -11.36
N ALA A 51 -18.28 7.15 -10.21
CA ALA A 51 -19.67 7.31 -9.77
C ALA A 51 -20.49 8.13 -10.76
N LEU A 52 -19.92 9.25 -11.24
CA LEU A 52 -20.58 10.11 -12.23
C LEU A 52 -20.78 9.39 -13.56
N SER A 53 -19.80 8.59 -14.00
CA SER A 53 -19.96 7.76 -15.19
C SER A 53 -21.06 6.71 -15.03
N LEU A 54 -21.21 6.10 -13.85
CA LEU A 54 -22.30 5.17 -13.56
C LEU A 54 -23.66 5.88 -13.51
N ARG A 55 -23.73 7.10 -12.95
CA ARG A 55 -24.94 7.92 -13.02
C ARG A 55 -25.34 8.18 -14.46
N ASP A 56 -24.40 8.61 -15.30
CA ASP A 56 -24.70 8.96 -16.68
C ASP A 56 -25.16 7.72 -17.49
N ALA A 57 -24.65 6.54 -17.16
CA ALA A 57 -25.02 5.26 -17.80
C ALA A 57 -26.32 4.64 -17.26
N LEU A 58 -26.56 4.70 -15.95
CA LEU A 58 -27.62 3.95 -15.25
C LEU A 58 -28.71 4.83 -14.62
N GLY A 59 -28.50 6.14 -14.52
CA GLY A 59 -29.38 7.08 -13.82
C GLY A 59 -29.33 6.96 -12.30
N TRP A 60 -28.25 6.42 -11.73
CA TRP A 60 -28.07 6.25 -10.28
C TRP A 60 -27.77 7.57 -9.57
N GLU A 61 -28.29 7.74 -8.35
CA GLU A 61 -27.98 8.89 -7.49
C GLU A 61 -26.54 8.80 -6.96
N VAL A 62 -25.78 9.89 -7.01
CA VAL A 62 -24.43 10.00 -6.45
C VAL A 62 -24.47 10.76 -5.13
N VAL A 63 -24.29 10.01 -4.03
CA VAL A 63 -24.17 10.56 -2.68
C VAL A 63 -22.71 10.55 -2.26
N VAL A 64 -22.16 11.68 -1.81
CA VAL A 64 -20.79 11.75 -1.29
C VAL A 64 -20.79 11.84 0.23
N VAL A 65 -19.84 11.20 0.90
CA VAL A 65 -19.67 11.27 2.35
C VAL A 65 -18.25 11.66 2.73
N THR A 66 -18.12 12.55 3.72
CA THR A 66 -16.84 12.82 4.37
C THR A 66 -16.98 12.82 5.88
N MET A 67 -15.96 12.30 6.57
CA MET A 67 -15.81 12.39 8.02
C MET A 67 -14.62 13.29 8.33
N GLY A 68 -14.87 14.39 9.04
CA GLY A 68 -13.81 15.34 9.31
C GLY A 68 -14.26 16.59 10.04
N PRO A 69 -13.31 17.46 10.41
CA PRO A 69 -13.60 18.75 11.04
C PRO A 69 -14.43 19.66 10.12
N PRO A 70 -14.93 20.81 10.61
CA PRO A 70 -15.71 21.75 9.79
C PRO A 70 -15.04 22.13 8.45
N ALA A 71 -13.70 22.24 8.42
CA ALA A 71 -12.94 22.53 7.22
C ALA A 71 -13.06 21.46 6.10
N ALA A 72 -13.42 20.21 6.45
CA ALA A 72 -13.63 19.14 5.48
C ALA A 72 -14.91 19.35 4.64
N GLN A 73 -15.80 20.27 5.04
CA GLN A 73 -16.96 20.66 4.23
C GLN A 73 -16.56 21.18 2.85
N ALA A 74 -15.36 21.76 2.70
CA ALA A 74 -14.83 22.19 1.41
C ALA A 74 -14.74 21.04 0.39
N THR A 75 -14.39 19.82 0.83
CA THR A 75 -14.37 18.62 -0.01
C THR A 75 -15.76 18.24 -0.51
N LEU A 76 -16.80 18.38 0.33
CA LEU A 76 -18.18 18.11 -0.08
C LEU A 76 -18.69 19.15 -1.08
N VAL A 77 -18.40 20.44 -0.84
CA VAL A 77 -18.76 21.51 -1.77
C VAL A 77 -18.10 21.31 -3.13
N ASP A 78 -16.81 20.96 -3.15
CA ASP A 78 -16.09 20.63 -4.38
C ASP A 78 -16.72 19.44 -5.12
N ALA A 79 -17.09 18.38 -4.40
CA ALA A 79 -17.75 17.22 -5.00
C ALA A 79 -19.13 17.54 -5.59
N LEU A 80 -19.94 18.37 -4.93
CA LEU A 80 -21.21 18.86 -5.46
C LEU A 80 -21.00 19.70 -6.73
N ARG A 81 -19.96 20.56 -6.76
CA ARG A 81 -19.58 21.33 -7.96
C ARG A 81 -19.11 20.44 -9.11
N ARG A 82 -18.57 19.25 -8.82
CA ARG A 82 -18.21 18.24 -9.83
C ARG A 82 -19.40 17.39 -10.26
N GLY A 83 -20.55 17.54 -9.63
CA GLY A 83 -21.80 16.93 -10.03
C GLY A 83 -22.31 15.83 -9.11
N ALA A 84 -21.81 15.68 -7.88
CA ALA A 84 -22.52 14.85 -6.90
C ALA A 84 -23.93 15.42 -6.62
N ASP A 85 -24.91 14.55 -6.37
CA ASP A 85 -26.31 14.96 -6.18
C ASP A 85 -26.58 15.39 -4.74
N ARG A 86 -25.99 14.70 -3.76
CA ARG A 86 -26.16 14.96 -2.33
C ARG A 86 -24.87 14.69 -1.56
N ALA A 87 -24.72 15.31 -0.40
CA ALA A 87 -23.55 15.17 0.45
C ALA A 87 -23.92 14.89 1.92
N VAL A 88 -23.11 14.07 2.59
CA VAL A 88 -23.21 13.75 4.01
C VAL A 88 -21.91 14.13 4.72
N HIS A 89 -21.99 15.01 5.72
CA HIS A 89 -20.87 15.41 6.57
C HIS A 89 -21.00 14.74 7.94
N LEU A 90 -20.15 13.75 8.22
CA LEU A 90 -20.00 13.21 9.56
C LEU A 90 -19.19 14.19 10.43
N LEU A 91 -19.90 14.96 11.25
CA LEU A 91 -19.34 16.07 12.01
C LEU A 91 -19.71 15.96 13.50
N ASP A 92 -18.79 15.40 14.28
CA ASP A 92 -18.91 15.29 15.74
C ASP A 92 -17.51 15.17 16.36
N ARG A 93 -17.32 15.74 17.55
CA ARG A 93 -16.06 15.61 18.30
C ARG A 93 -15.76 14.16 18.70
N ARG A 94 -16.78 13.32 18.78
CA ARG A 94 -16.66 11.88 19.07
C ARG A 94 -15.97 11.09 17.97
N PHE A 95 -15.91 11.60 16.74
CA PHE A 95 -15.15 10.99 15.64
C PHE A 95 -13.66 11.35 15.68
N ALA A 96 -13.25 12.32 16.50
CA ALA A 96 -11.88 12.82 16.50
C ALA A 96 -10.87 11.76 16.96
N GLY A 97 -9.71 11.74 16.30
CA GLY A 97 -8.60 10.84 16.63
C GLY A 97 -8.91 9.36 16.35
N ALA A 98 -9.90 9.08 15.51
CA ALA A 98 -10.17 7.75 14.99
C ALA A 98 -8.99 7.24 14.15
N ASP A 99 -8.62 5.99 14.37
CA ASP A 99 -7.90 5.17 13.41
C ASP A 99 -8.82 4.66 12.30
N THR A 100 -8.28 3.79 11.44
CA THR A 100 -8.97 3.24 10.28
C THR A 100 -10.19 2.40 10.65
N LEU A 101 -10.10 1.53 11.67
CA LEU A 101 -11.22 0.67 12.05
C LEU A 101 -12.37 1.46 12.68
N ALA A 102 -12.07 2.43 13.56
CA ALA A 102 -13.10 3.32 14.10
C ALA A 102 -13.74 4.21 13.01
N THR A 103 -12.95 4.64 12.03
CA THR A 103 -13.46 5.34 10.84
C THR A 103 -14.38 4.43 10.02
N ALA A 104 -13.95 3.19 9.76
CA ALA A 104 -14.73 2.23 9.00
C ALA A 104 -16.07 1.93 9.68
N ARG A 105 -16.11 1.77 11.01
CA ARG A 105 -17.37 1.62 11.76
C ARG A 105 -18.33 2.79 11.55
N ALA A 106 -17.84 4.04 11.59
CA ALA A 106 -18.67 5.21 11.33
C ALA A 106 -19.23 5.23 9.90
N ILE A 107 -18.38 4.91 8.91
CA ILE A 107 -18.79 4.86 7.51
C ILE A 107 -19.76 3.69 7.24
N THR A 108 -19.58 2.52 7.86
CA THR A 108 -20.52 1.40 7.77
C THR A 108 -21.91 1.81 8.24
N ARG A 109 -22.05 2.61 9.30
CA ARG A 109 -23.35 3.14 9.72
C ARG A 109 -23.98 4.07 8.68
N VAL A 110 -23.18 4.82 7.92
CA VAL A 110 -23.68 5.58 6.77
C VAL A 110 -24.12 4.64 5.65
N VAL A 111 -23.36 3.59 5.36
CA VAL A 111 -23.73 2.57 4.35
C VAL A 111 -25.06 1.91 4.73
N GLU A 112 -25.25 1.52 5.99
CA GLU A 112 -26.52 0.95 6.49
C GLU A 112 -27.69 1.93 6.36
N ARG A 113 -27.45 3.22 6.67
CA ARG A 113 -28.45 4.28 6.60
C ARG A 113 -28.85 4.63 5.17
N GLU A 114 -27.86 4.76 4.28
CA GLU A 114 -28.05 5.18 2.89
C GLU A 114 -28.38 3.99 1.97
N ALA A 115 -28.14 2.75 2.40
CA ALA A 115 -28.40 1.52 1.65
C ALA A 115 -28.01 1.61 0.15
N PRO A 116 -26.76 1.98 -0.19
CA PRO A 116 -26.34 2.13 -1.58
C PRO A 116 -26.18 0.77 -2.27
N ASP A 117 -26.36 0.75 -3.60
CA ASP A 117 -26.03 -0.42 -4.42
C ASP A 117 -24.52 -0.56 -4.62
N LEU A 118 -23.78 0.54 -4.59
CA LEU A 118 -22.32 0.51 -4.72
C LEU A 118 -21.67 1.55 -3.80
N VAL A 119 -20.65 1.13 -3.06
CA VAL A 119 -19.79 2.02 -2.29
C VAL A 119 -18.47 2.20 -3.04
N LEU A 120 -18.06 3.43 -3.31
CA LEU A 120 -16.78 3.75 -3.90
C LEU A 120 -15.87 4.46 -2.89
N THR A 121 -14.61 4.05 -2.85
CA THR A 121 -13.56 4.70 -2.04
C THR A 121 -12.30 4.88 -2.89
N GLY A 122 -11.42 5.81 -2.53
CA GLY A 122 -10.06 5.79 -3.08
C GLY A 122 -9.22 4.65 -2.45
N ARG A 123 -8.29 4.10 -3.22
CA ARG A 123 -7.41 2.98 -2.84
C ARG A 123 -6.61 3.26 -1.58
N TRP A 124 -6.05 4.46 -1.45
CA TRP A 124 -5.46 4.96 -0.21
C TRP A 124 -5.35 6.49 -0.24
N THR A 125 -4.90 7.05 0.88
CA THR A 125 -4.79 8.49 1.09
C THR A 125 -3.34 8.92 1.13
N LEU A 126 -3.01 10.11 0.64
CA LEU A 126 -1.60 10.58 0.54
C LEU A 126 -0.92 10.79 1.90
N ASP A 127 -1.68 11.11 2.94
CA ASP A 127 -1.16 11.43 4.28
C ASP A 127 -0.83 10.19 5.11
N GLY A 128 -1.67 9.14 4.98
CA GLY A 128 -1.58 7.91 5.76
C GLY A 128 -1.25 6.66 4.96
N ALA A 129 -1.53 6.60 3.66
CA ALA A 129 -1.25 5.46 2.77
C ALA A 129 -1.62 4.07 3.36
N THR A 130 -2.71 3.96 4.12
CA THR A 130 -3.03 2.72 4.85
C THR A 130 -3.73 1.68 3.98
N ALA A 131 -4.56 2.11 3.02
CA ALA A 131 -5.43 1.26 2.20
C ALA A 131 -6.47 0.42 2.98
N GLN A 132 -6.84 0.84 4.20
CA GLN A 132 -7.63 0.00 5.11
C GLN A 132 -9.13 0.28 5.15
N VAL A 133 -9.54 1.56 5.05
CA VAL A 133 -10.93 1.95 5.36
C VAL A 133 -11.94 1.29 4.42
N GLY A 134 -11.68 1.28 3.11
CA GLY A 134 -12.57 0.63 2.12
C GLY A 134 -12.80 -0.85 2.43
N PRO A 135 -11.75 -1.69 2.49
CA PRO A 135 -11.92 -3.11 2.82
C PRO A 135 -12.51 -3.37 4.21
N GLN A 136 -12.18 -2.55 5.21
CA GLN A 136 -12.80 -2.65 6.54
C GLN A 136 -14.31 -2.34 6.50
N VAL A 137 -14.74 -1.34 5.73
CA VAL A 137 -16.16 -1.05 5.52
C VAL A 137 -16.85 -2.21 4.83
N ALA A 138 -16.23 -2.80 3.81
CA ALA A 138 -16.80 -3.94 3.09
C ALA A 138 -17.04 -5.13 4.03
N GLU A 139 -16.06 -5.47 4.88
CA GLU A 139 -16.22 -6.53 5.87
C GLU A 139 -17.33 -6.21 6.88
N LEU A 140 -17.31 -5.02 7.49
CA LEU A 140 -18.27 -4.64 8.53
C LEU A 140 -19.70 -4.53 8.00
N ALA A 141 -19.87 -4.13 6.73
CA ALA A 141 -21.17 -4.04 6.06
C ALA A 141 -21.59 -5.37 5.37
N GLY A 142 -20.74 -6.40 5.37
CA GLY A 142 -21.01 -7.67 4.71
C GLY A 142 -21.05 -7.59 3.17
N LEU A 143 -20.40 -6.61 2.56
CA LEU A 143 -20.39 -6.36 1.11
C LEU A 143 -19.21 -7.09 0.44
N PRO A 144 -19.36 -7.68 -0.76
CA PRO A 144 -18.22 -8.08 -1.58
C PRO A 144 -17.35 -6.88 -1.93
N GLN A 145 -16.07 -7.11 -2.25
CA GLN A 145 -15.16 -6.02 -2.60
C GLN A 145 -14.29 -6.33 -3.80
N LEU A 146 -13.96 -5.27 -4.56
CA LEU A 146 -12.82 -5.25 -5.46
C LEU A 146 -11.94 -4.05 -5.12
N THR A 147 -10.66 -4.29 -4.89
CA THR A 147 -9.69 -3.23 -4.63
C THR A 147 -8.77 -3.02 -5.82
N GLN A 148 -7.99 -1.94 -5.79
CA GLN A 148 -7.04 -1.60 -6.86
C GLN A 148 -7.69 -1.37 -8.24
N VAL A 149 -8.99 -1.07 -8.29
CA VAL A 149 -9.73 -0.90 -9.55
C VAL A 149 -9.24 0.32 -10.32
N VAL A 150 -8.99 0.16 -11.61
CA VAL A 150 -8.55 1.24 -12.52
C VAL A 150 -9.63 1.62 -13.54
N ALA A 151 -10.63 0.76 -13.75
CA ALA A 151 -11.80 1.08 -14.57
C ALA A 151 -13.05 0.36 -14.06
N LEU A 152 -14.19 1.03 -14.15
CA LEU A 152 -15.52 0.47 -13.89
C LEU A 152 -16.39 0.65 -15.13
N HIS A 153 -17.11 -0.40 -15.51
CA HIS A 153 -18.05 -0.37 -16.63
C HIS A 153 -19.27 -1.25 -16.35
N THR A 154 -20.38 -0.94 -17.02
CA THR A 154 -21.60 -1.75 -17.00
C THR A 154 -21.50 -2.82 -18.08
N GLY A 155 -21.62 -4.10 -17.71
CA GLY A 155 -21.69 -5.20 -18.66
C GLY A 155 -23.05 -5.28 -19.37
N ASP A 156 -23.09 -5.98 -20.51
CA ASP A 156 -24.32 -6.21 -21.29
C ASP A 156 -25.38 -7.01 -20.51
N ASP A 157 -24.94 -7.76 -19.50
CA ASP A 157 -25.77 -8.51 -18.55
C ASP A 157 -26.31 -7.66 -17.40
N GLY A 158 -25.98 -6.37 -17.36
CA GLY A 158 -26.36 -5.43 -16.32
C GLY A 158 -25.52 -5.53 -15.04
N ARG A 159 -24.47 -6.36 -15.02
CA ARG A 159 -23.54 -6.46 -13.88
C ARG A 159 -22.48 -5.37 -13.98
N ILE A 160 -21.99 -4.90 -12.83
CA ILE A 160 -20.82 -4.02 -12.79
C ILE A 160 -19.57 -4.87 -12.99
N ARG A 161 -18.72 -4.43 -13.91
CA ARG A 161 -17.43 -5.01 -14.24
C ARG A 161 -16.31 -4.05 -13.87
N ALA A 162 -15.20 -4.59 -13.41
CA ALA A 162 -14.05 -3.83 -12.97
C ALA A 162 -12.77 -4.40 -13.58
N GLU A 163 -11.91 -3.51 -14.05
CA GLU A 163 -10.51 -3.82 -14.36
C GLU A 163 -9.71 -3.55 -13.08
N VAL A 164 -9.07 -4.59 -12.55
CA VAL A 164 -8.28 -4.58 -11.32
C VAL A 164 -6.80 -4.64 -11.68
N GLU A 165 -6.02 -3.72 -11.14
CA GLU A 165 -4.56 -3.74 -11.25
C GLU A 165 -3.96 -4.70 -10.22
N THR A 166 -3.04 -5.57 -10.66
CA THR A 166 -2.30 -6.49 -9.79
C THR A 166 -0.81 -6.16 -9.79
N ASP A 167 -0.05 -6.85 -8.95
CA ASP A 167 1.40 -6.64 -8.91
C ASP A 167 2.13 -7.15 -10.17
N VAL A 168 1.47 -7.93 -11.03
CA VAL A 168 2.05 -8.55 -12.24
C VAL A 168 1.29 -8.23 -13.53
N GLY A 169 0.17 -7.51 -13.48
CA GLY A 169 -0.68 -7.29 -14.65
C GLY A 169 -2.04 -6.70 -14.31
N THR A 170 -3.07 -7.20 -14.98
CA THR A 170 -4.46 -6.77 -14.83
C THR A 170 -5.41 -7.97 -14.78
N GLU A 171 -6.56 -7.80 -14.12
CA GLU A 171 -7.62 -8.80 -14.06
C GLU A 171 -8.98 -8.15 -14.26
N ASP A 172 -9.85 -8.77 -15.04
CA ASP A 172 -11.24 -8.35 -15.22
C ASP A 172 -12.16 -9.16 -14.32
N TRP A 173 -13.01 -8.47 -13.57
CA TRP A 173 -13.90 -9.08 -12.57
C TRP A 173 -15.33 -8.56 -12.71
N ALA A 174 -16.30 -9.40 -12.37
CA ALA A 174 -17.68 -8.98 -12.10
C ALA A 174 -17.94 -8.98 -10.59
N ILE A 175 -18.65 -7.97 -10.08
CA ILE A 175 -19.02 -7.87 -8.66
C ILE A 175 -20.54 -8.00 -8.48
N GLU A 176 -20.98 -8.73 -7.45
CA GLU A 176 -22.38 -8.74 -7.01
C GLU A 176 -22.75 -7.46 -6.25
N LEU A 177 -24.00 -7.00 -6.39
CA LEU A 177 -24.52 -5.81 -5.72
C LEU A 177 -25.47 -6.19 -4.57
N PRO A 178 -25.48 -5.44 -3.45
CA PRO A 178 -24.64 -4.29 -3.19
C PRO A 178 -23.17 -4.67 -2.98
N GLY A 179 -22.23 -3.81 -3.38
CA GLY A 179 -20.79 -4.10 -3.32
C GLY A 179 -19.92 -2.87 -2.98
N LEU A 180 -18.64 -3.10 -2.74
CA LEU A 180 -17.65 -2.03 -2.50
C LEU A 180 -16.50 -2.09 -3.51
N VAL A 181 -16.14 -0.94 -4.07
CA VAL A 181 -14.98 -0.82 -4.95
C VAL A 181 -14.01 0.25 -4.44
N SER A 182 -12.73 -0.12 -4.34
CA SER A 182 -11.65 0.84 -4.03
C SER A 182 -10.88 1.19 -5.31
N VAL A 183 -11.02 2.43 -5.76
CA VAL A 183 -10.45 2.95 -7.01
C VAL A 183 -9.02 3.39 -6.80
N GLY A 184 -8.11 2.82 -7.57
CA GLY A 184 -6.69 3.10 -7.54
C GLY A 184 -6.28 4.40 -8.19
N ARG A 185 -6.59 4.48 -9.48
CA ARG A 185 -6.09 5.49 -10.40
C ARG A 185 -7.15 5.66 -11.47
N GLY A 186 -7.22 6.84 -12.06
CA GLY A 186 -8.23 7.17 -13.04
C GLY A 186 -8.13 8.64 -13.41
N ILE A 187 -9.12 9.10 -14.16
CA ILE A 187 -9.25 10.51 -14.53
C ILE A 187 -10.07 11.19 -13.44
N GLU A 188 -9.52 12.22 -12.79
CA GLU A 188 -10.31 13.08 -11.91
C GLU A 188 -11.37 13.84 -12.73
N PRO A 189 -12.57 14.16 -12.19
CA PRO A 189 -13.59 14.89 -12.94
C PRO A 189 -13.04 16.26 -13.35
N PRO A 190 -12.81 16.54 -14.64
CA PRO A 190 -12.15 17.78 -15.08
C PRO A 190 -13.10 18.99 -15.03
N TRP A 191 -14.41 18.78 -14.90
CA TRP A 191 -15.41 19.84 -14.84
C TRP A 191 -15.76 20.21 -13.41
N VAL A 192 -15.83 21.52 -13.14
CA VAL A 192 -16.28 22.09 -11.88
C VAL A 192 -17.22 23.24 -12.23
N VAL A 193 -18.47 23.21 -11.75
CA VAL A 193 -19.39 24.35 -11.90
C VAL A 193 -19.20 25.34 -10.75
N ASP A 194 -19.46 26.63 -11.00
CA ASP A 194 -19.20 27.69 -10.00
C ASP A 194 -20.10 27.57 -8.76
N ALA A 195 -21.35 27.13 -8.94
CA ALA A 195 -22.35 27.04 -7.89
C ALA A 195 -22.52 25.61 -7.39
N ALA A 196 -22.51 25.42 -6.07
CA ALA A 196 -23.02 24.23 -5.41
C ALA A 196 -24.16 24.65 -4.48
N ASP A 197 -25.21 23.83 -4.41
CA ASP A 197 -26.28 24.04 -3.45
C ASP A 197 -25.83 23.55 -2.07
N ALA A 198 -25.53 24.49 -1.16
CA ALA A 198 -25.14 24.16 0.20
C ALA A 198 -26.25 23.43 0.98
N ALA A 199 -27.52 23.56 0.58
CA ALA A 199 -28.63 22.82 1.19
C ALA A 199 -28.58 21.31 0.88
N ALA A 200 -27.79 20.88 -0.10
CA ALA A 200 -27.57 19.47 -0.43
C ALA A 200 -26.59 18.77 0.54
N ILE A 201 -25.98 19.51 1.49
CA ILE A 201 -25.08 18.95 2.51
C ILE A 201 -25.87 18.69 3.80
N GLU A 202 -26.05 17.41 4.11
CA GLU A 202 -26.60 16.97 5.40
C GLU A 202 -25.48 16.82 6.43
N THR A 203 -25.64 17.40 7.62
CA THR A 203 -24.75 17.16 8.76
C THR A 203 -25.29 16.01 9.61
N VAL A 204 -24.45 15.01 9.87
CA VAL A 204 -24.81 13.80 10.63
C VAL A 204 -23.83 13.65 11.80
N THR A 205 -24.38 13.54 13.00
CA THR A 205 -23.64 13.40 14.26
C THR A 205 -23.47 11.93 14.65
N ALA A 206 -22.68 11.67 15.69
CA ALA A 206 -22.55 10.32 16.22
C ALA A 206 -23.85 9.81 16.89
N ASP A 207 -24.76 10.69 17.32
CA ASP A 207 -26.07 10.27 17.83
C ASP A 207 -26.98 9.82 16.68
N ASP A 208 -26.92 10.49 15.54
CA ASP A 208 -27.72 10.16 14.35
C ASP A 208 -27.34 8.80 13.74
N LEU A 209 -26.06 8.41 13.84
CA LEU A 209 -25.56 7.10 13.38
C LEU A 209 -25.86 5.95 14.36
N GLY A 210 -26.29 6.27 15.58
CA GLY A 210 -26.33 5.32 16.69
C GLY A 210 -24.95 4.76 17.05
N GLY A 211 -24.86 3.96 18.11
CA GLY A 211 -23.62 3.30 18.53
C GLY A 211 -23.13 3.65 19.92
N GLY A 212 -22.22 2.82 20.42
CA GLY A 212 -21.63 2.96 21.75
C GLY A 212 -20.41 3.88 21.77
N PRO A 213 -19.94 4.30 22.97
CA PRO A 213 -18.73 5.12 23.11
C PRO A 213 -17.42 4.47 22.61
N ARG A 214 -17.44 3.18 22.24
CA ARG A 214 -16.32 2.41 21.69
C ARG A 214 -16.45 2.13 20.18
N ASP A 215 -17.45 2.71 19.52
CA ASP A 215 -17.58 2.58 18.07
C ASP A 215 -16.76 3.66 17.34
N PHE A 216 -16.55 4.81 17.97
CA PHE A 216 -16.04 6.03 17.33
C PHE A 216 -14.80 6.62 17.99
N GLY A 217 -14.02 7.34 17.18
CA GLY A 217 -12.88 8.13 17.64
C GLY A 217 -11.81 7.28 18.33
N THR A 218 -10.94 7.95 19.07
CA THR A 218 -9.85 7.31 19.82
C THR A 218 -10.31 6.19 20.76
N ARG A 219 -11.54 6.27 21.30
CA ARG A 219 -12.07 5.24 22.20
C ARG A 219 -12.47 3.94 21.48
N GLY A 220 -12.80 4.02 20.21
CA GLY A 220 -13.09 2.86 19.37
C GLY A 220 -11.90 2.33 18.60
N SER A 221 -10.78 3.04 18.63
CA SER A 221 -9.58 2.71 17.88
C SER A 221 -8.75 1.63 18.55
N PRO A 222 -8.53 0.48 17.88
CA PRO A 222 -7.57 -0.51 18.35
C PRO A 222 -6.11 -0.09 18.18
N THR A 223 -5.80 0.97 17.44
CA THR A 223 -4.42 1.47 17.26
C THR A 223 -4.23 2.89 17.75
N PHE A 224 -2.99 3.22 18.15
CA PHE A 224 -2.63 4.54 18.62
C PHE A 224 -1.20 4.94 18.21
N VAL A 225 -1.03 6.20 17.80
CA VAL A 225 0.28 6.78 17.50
C VAL A 225 0.92 7.28 18.79
N VAL A 226 1.97 6.60 19.26
CA VAL A 226 2.63 6.87 20.55
C VAL A 226 3.30 8.24 20.54
N GLU A 227 4.03 8.53 19.47
CA GLU A 227 4.76 9.76 19.28
C GLU A 227 4.97 10.04 17.79
N ILE A 228 5.49 11.22 17.46
CA ILE A 228 5.98 11.53 16.12
C ILE A 228 7.48 11.73 16.21
N ARG A 229 8.23 10.92 15.47
CA ARG A 229 9.67 11.04 15.30
C ARG A 229 9.96 11.75 13.98
N PRO A 230 11.06 12.52 13.88
CA PRO A 230 11.52 12.99 12.58
C PRO A 230 11.73 11.79 11.66
N GLY A 231 11.32 11.91 10.39
CA GLY A 231 11.67 10.96 9.36
C GLY A 231 13.16 11.08 8.99
N ARG A 232 13.57 10.52 7.85
CA ARG A 232 14.90 10.85 7.31
C ARG A 232 14.96 12.35 7.04
N SER A 233 16.05 13.00 7.49
CA SER A 233 16.32 14.41 7.18
C SER A 233 16.29 14.66 5.68
N MET A 234 15.95 15.88 5.27
CA MET A 234 16.11 16.30 3.87
C MET A 234 17.53 15.98 3.41
N ARG A 235 17.66 15.45 2.19
CA ARG A 235 18.96 15.09 1.63
C ARG A 235 19.76 16.36 1.36
N SER A 236 21.07 16.28 1.55
CA SER A 236 21.96 17.33 1.06
C SER A 236 22.18 17.06 -0.42
N THR A 237 21.53 17.82 -1.29
CA THR A 237 21.64 17.64 -2.74
C THR A 237 22.94 18.23 -3.26
N GLU A 238 23.81 17.39 -3.79
CA GLU A 238 24.97 17.78 -4.58
C GLU A 238 24.56 18.01 -6.04
N HIS A 239 25.20 18.97 -6.70
CA HIS A 239 24.94 19.28 -8.10
C HIS A 239 26.16 18.97 -8.96
N GLY A 240 26.02 18.01 -9.88
CA GLY A 240 27.03 17.67 -10.87
C GLY A 240 26.76 18.40 -12.20
N ALA A 241 27.81 18.94 -12.81
CA ALA A 241 27.69 19.71 -14.06
C ALA A 241 28.23 19.00 -15.30
N ASP A 242 28.87 17.82 -15.16
CA ASP A 242 29.41 17.05 -16.27
C ASP A 242 29.34 15.53 -16.05
N ALA A 243 29.46 14.77 -17.15
CA ALA A 243 29.34 13.30 -17.15
C ALA A 243 30.44 12.58 -16.33
N PRO A 244 31.74 12.99 -16.37
CA PRO A 244 32.76 12.35 -15.54
C PRO A 244 32.54 12.51 -14.03
N ALA A 245 32.11 13.69 -13.58
CA ALA A 245 31.73 13.90 -12.18
C ALA A 245 30.54 13.01 -11.81
N ALA A 246 29.55 12.90 -12.70
CA ALA A 246 28.38 12.03 -12.52
C ALA A 246 28.77 10.56 -12.35
N ALA A 247 29.62 10.04 -13.25
CA ALA A 247 30.09 8.67 -13.22
C ALA A 247 30.87 8.38 -11.93
N SER A 248 31.69 9.32 -11.46
CA SER A 248 32.43 9.18 -10.20
C SER A 248 31.51 9.14 -8.97
N MET A 249 30.52 10.03 -8.90
CA MET A 249 29.53 10.05 -7.81
C MET A 249 28.70 8.77 -7.77
N LEU A 250 28.27 8.29 -8.95
CA LEU A 250 27.52 7.04 -9.07
C LEU A 250 28.37 5.83 -8.73
N ALA A 251 29.63 5.76 -9.17
CA ALA A 251 30.54 4.69 -8.79
C ALA A 251 30.75 4.61 -7.28
N ALA A 252 30.90 5.76 -6.60
CA ALA A 252 30.98 5.83 -5.15
C ALA A 252 29.68 5.34 -4.48
N ALA A 253 28.52 5.69 -5.05
CA ALA A 253 27.24 5.20 -4.58
C ALA A 253 27.11 3.67 -4.70
N PHE A 254 27.46 3.12 -5.88
CA PHE A 254 27.52 1.69 -6.14
C PHE A 254 28.47 0.95 -5.20
N ALA A 255 29.63 1.53 -4.88
CA ALA A 255 30.57 0.97 -3.92
C ALA A 255 30.00 0.96 -2.49
N ALA A 256 29.40 2.06 -2.03
CA ALA A 256 28.84 2.16 -0.69
C ALA A 256 27.66 1.19 -0.46
N ALA A 257 26.80 0.99 -1.47
CA ALA A 257 25.71 0.03 -1.39
C ALA A 257 26.19 -1.42 -1.22
N ARG A 258 27.38 -1.77 -1.73
CA ARG A 258 27.99 -3.10 -1.57
C ARG A 258 28.51 -3.37 -0.15
N GLU A 259 28.84 -2.36 0.65
CA GLU A 259 29.34 -2.58 2.02
C GLU A 259 28.21 -2.85 3.03
N ASN A 260 27.01 -2.33 2.79
CA ASN A 260 25.83 -2.50 3.65
C ASN A 260 25.12 -3.86 3.51
N LEU A 261 25.76 -4.85 2.86
CA LEU A 261 25.13 -6.13 2.49
C LEU A 261 25.09 -7.18 3.61
N ARG A 262 25.56 -6.90 4.84
CA ARG A 262 25.60 -7.93 5.89
C ARG A 262 24.18 -8.28 6.37
N PRO A 263 23.70 -9.51 6.15
CA PRO A 263 22.47 -9.97 6.76
C PRO A 263 22.64 -9.92 8.27
N ALA A 264 21.61 -9.49 9.00
CA ALA A 264 21.57 -9.73 10.44
C ALA A 264 21.57 -11.26 10.65
N THR A 265 22.69 -11.80 11.12
CA THR A 265 22.79 -13.21 11.50
C THR A 265 22.07 -13.37 12.83
N TYR A 266 21.06 -14.24 12.85
CA TYR A 266 20.36 -14.59 14.09
C TYR A 266 20.27 -16.09 14.22
N ALA A 267 20.57 -16.58 15.43
CA ALA A 267 20.45 -17.98 15.83
C ALA A 267 19.20 -18.14 16.68
N ALA A 268 18.33 -19.08 16.31
CA ALA A 268 17.12 -19.41 17.09
C ALA A 268 17.50 -19.82 18.52
N GLY A 269 16.85 -19.21 19.52
CA GLY A 269 16.95 -19.57 20.93
C GLY A 269 15.73 -20.39 21.39
N PRO A 270 15.89 -21.32 22.36
CA PRO A 270 14.76 -22.14 22.82
C PRO A 270 13.96 -21.53 23.99
N ALA A 271 12.63 -21.64 23.86
CA ALA A 271 11.56 -21.99 24.83
C ALA A 271 10.88 -20.98 25.79
N SER A 272 9.54 -20.92 25.61
CA SER A 272 8.38 -20.94 26.54
C SER A 272 7.96 -19.76 27.45
N PRO A 273 6.65 -19.38 27.45
CA PRO A 273 5.62 -19.81 26.49
C PRO A 273 5.88 -19.04 25.18
N PRO A 274 6.09 -19.73 24.03
CA PRO A 274 6.56 -19.06 22.85
C PRO A 274 5.39 -18.30 22.23
N ARG A 275 5.46 -16.97 22.23
CA ARG A 275 4.59 -16.18 21.35
C ARG A 275 4.87 -16.64 19.91
N GLU A 276 3.85 -16.68 19.08
CA GLU A 276 4.05 -16.92 17.65
C GLU A 276 3.97 -15.60 16.89
N ILE A 277 4.97 -15.35 16.05
CA ILE A 277 4.98 -14.24 15.09
C ILE A 277 4.72 -14.83 13.72
N TRP A 278 3.54 -14.52 13.18
CA TRP A 278 3.10 -15.06 11.90
C TRP A 278 3.49 -14.12 10.76
N ALA A 279 4.04 -14.68 9.67
CA ALA A 279 4.28 -13.99 8.42
C ALA A 279 3.41 -14.61 7.32
N VAL A 280 2.54 -13.82 6.70
CA VAL A 280 1.69 -14.30 5.59
C VAL A 280 2.51 -14.32 4.30
N ALA A 281 2.52 -15.46 3.63
CA ALA A 281 3.17 -15.66 2.35
C ALA A 281 2.16 -15.52 1.21
N GLU A 282 2.58 -14.86 0.13
CA GLU A 282 1.74 -14.60 -1.03
C GLU A 282 2.31 -15.28 -2.28
N PRO A 283 1.67 -16.34 -2.77
CA PRO A 283 2.06 -17.04 -4.00
C PRO A 283 1.81 -16.19 -5.24
N LEU A 284 2.76 -16.21 -6.18
CA LEU A 284 2.63 -15.52 -7.47
C LEU A 284 1.98 -16.41 -8.53
N PRO A 285 1.23 -15.83 -9.49
CA PRO A 285 0.80 -16.56 -10.68
C PRO A 285 2.01 -17.16 -11.41
N GLY A 286 1.96 -18.46 -11.72
CA GLY A 286 3.07 -19.17 -12.37
C GLY A 286 4.11 -19.78 -11.43
N GLY A 287 3.98 -19.57 -10.11
CA GLY A 287 4.84 -20.18 -9.09
C GLY A 287 5.76 -19.19 -8.38
N GLY A 288 6.35 -19.63 -7.27
CA GLY A 288 7.16 -18.78 -6.40
C GLY A 288 6.33 -17.91 -5.45
N LEU A 289 7.04 -17.04 -4.72
CA LEU A 289 6.46 -16.17 -3.69
C LEU A 289 6.72 -14.71 -4.04
N HIS A 290 5.77 -13.84 -3.71
CA HIS A 290 5.97 -12.40 -3.74
C HIS A 290 7.16 -12.08 -2.83
N PRO A 291 8.17 -11.29 -3.27
CA PRO A 291 9.40 -11.06 -2.50
C PRO A 291 9.18 -10.55 -1.08
N THR A 292 8.19 -9.67 -0.90
CA THR A 292 7.79 -9.15 0.43
C THR A 292 7.28 -10.22 1.40
N SER A 293 6.91 -11.42 0.92
CA SER A 293 6.62 -12.57 1.80
C SER A 293 7.86 -12.99 2.60
N LEU A 294 9.02 -13.00 1.94
CA LEU A 294 10.29 -13.35 2.57
C LEU A 294 10.80 -12.20 3.46
N GLU A 295 10.53 -10.95 3.08
CA GLU A 295 10.79 -9.79 3.93
C GLU A 295 9.93 -9.81 5.21
N ALA A 296 8.63 -10.14 5.09
CA ALA A 296 7.73 -10.30 6.22
C ALA A 296 8.23 -11.38 7.19
N LEU A 297 8.75 -12.49 6.64
CA LEU A 297 9.37 -13.54 7.45
C LEU A 297 10.69 -13.08 8.10
N ALA A 298 11.54 -12.33 7.38
CA ALA A 298 12.74 -11.75 7.96
C ALA A 298 12.42 -10.76 9.09
N CYS A 299 11.37 -9.96 8.94
CA CYS A 299 10.83 -9.08 9.96
C CYS A 299 10.33 -9.88 11.18
N ALA A 300 9.52 -10.92 10.95
CA ALA A 300 9.03 -11.81 11.99
C ALA A 300 10.18 -12.43 12.80
N ARG A 301 11.26 -12.87 12.12
CA ARG A 301 12.47 -13.40 12.75
C ARG A 301 13.19 -12.38 13.62
N SER A 302 13.31 -11.14 13.16
CA SER A 302 13.95 -10.07 13.93
C SER A 302 13.24 -9.83 15.27
N ILE A 303 11.91 -9.89 15.28
CA ILE A 303 11.11 -9.69 16.49
C ILE A 303 11.06 -10.96 17.34
N ALA A 304 10.94 -12.11 16.69
CA ALA A 304 10.99 -13.38 17.39
C ALA A 304 12.31 -13.60 18.13
N ALA A 305 13.40 -13.05 17.60
CA ALA A 305 14.70 -13.05 18.23
C ALA A 305 14.72 -12.32 19.58
N GLU A 306 14.18 -11.11 19.59
CA GLU A 306 14.13 -10.25 20.76
C GLU A 306 13.12 -10.76 21.80
N LEU A 307 12.03 -11.40 21.35
CA LEU A 307 10.97 -11.92 22.19
C LEU A 307 11.11 -13.40 22.56
N HIS A 308 12.21 -14.07 22.19
CA HIS A 308 12.40 -15.51 22.37
C HIS A 308 11.19 -16.35 21.89
N SER A 309 10.68 -15.99 20.71
CA SER A 309 9.41 -16.44 20.15
C SER A 309 9.62 -17.30 18.90
N THR A 310 8.56 -17.90 18.39
CA THR A 310 8.60 -18.77 17.21
C THR A 310 8.10 -18.03 15.98
N THR A 311 8.75 -18.26 14.84
CA THR A 311 8.33 -17.72 13.54
C THR A 311 7.52 -18.74 12.76
N VAL A 312 6.33 -18.34 12.33
CA VAL A 312 5.43 -19.19 11.57
C VAL A 312 5.12 -18.51 10.25
N ALA A 313 5.31 -19.21 9.14
CA ALA A 313 4.84 -18.74 7.85
C ALA A 313 3.43 -19.29 7.59
N VAL A 314 2.52 -18.46 7.09
CA VAL A 314 1.15 -18.86 6.71
C VAL A 314 1.02 -18.78 5.19
N LEU A 315 0.73 -19.92 4.56
CA LEU A 315 0.63 -20.06 3.11
C LEU A 315 -0.84 -20.40 2.73
N PRO A 316 -1.51 -19.61 1.86
CA PRO A 316 -2.77 -20.04 1.26
C PRO A 316 -2.57 -21.30 0.41
N GLY A 317 -3.48 -22.26 0.53
CA GLY A 317 -3.63 -23.36 -0.43
C GLY A 317 -2.47 -24.34 -0.46
N ALA A 318 -2.74 -25.55 -0.95
CA ALA A 318 -1.70 -26.54 -1.25
C ALA A 318 -1.08 -26.25 -2.61
N HIS A 319 -0.26 -25.20 -2.72
CA HIS A 319 0.50 -25.00 -3.96
C HIS A 319 1.50 -26.15 -4.11
N SER A 320 1.51 -26.79 -5.28
CA SER A 320 2.45 -27.84 -5.73
C SER A 320 3.90 -27.35 -5.87
N SER A 321 4.31 -26.44 -4.99
CA SER A 321 5.49 -25.61 -5.05
C SER A 321 6.47 -25.94 -3.94
N ASP A 322 7.75 -25.65 -4.17
CA ASP A 322 8.79 -25.64 -3.14
C ASP A 322 8.60 -24.53 -2.09
N ALA A 323 7.48 -23.80 -2.08
CA ALA A 323 7.26 -22.66 -1.18
C ALA A 323 7.46 -22.99 0.31
N PRO A 324 6.94 -24.11 0.87
CA PRO A 324 7.25 -24.46 2.26
C PRO A 324 8.74 -24.65 2.53
N ARG A 325 9.49 -25.23 1.57
CA ARG A 325 10.95 -25.40 1.67
C ARG A 325 11.67 -24.06 1.60
N VAL A 326 11.25 -23.17 0.71
CA VAL A 326 11.78 -21.81 0.60
C VAL A 326 11.54 -21.04 1.89
N LEU A 327 10.31 -21.04 2.41
CA LEU A 327 9.96 -20.39 3.68
C LEU A 327 10.81 -20.95 4.85
N HIS A 328 11.01 -22.26 4.90
CA HIS A 328 11.89 -22.87 5.89
C HIS A 328 13.36 -22.46 5.71
N ALA A 329 13.88 -22.44 4.49
CA ALA A 329 15.24 -21.98 4.21
C ALA A 329 15.45 -20.51 4.63
N HIS A 330 14.40 -19.69 4.52
CA HIS A 330 14.39 -18.28 4.95
C HIS A 330 14.02 -18.08 6.43
N GLY A 331 13.85 -19.17 7.18
CA GLY A 331 13.87 -19.19 8.64
C GLY A 331 12.51 -19.35 9.32
N ALA A 332 11.45 -19.75 8.61
CA ALA A 332 10.19 -20.15 9.24
C ALA A 332 10.37 -21.44 10.05
N ASP A 333 10.14 -21.41 11.36
CA ASP A 333 10.23 -22.60 12.21
C ASP A 333 9.11 -23.60 11.88
N ARG A 334 7.95 -23.07 11.48
CA ARG A 334 6.76 -23.83 11.09
C ARG A 334 6.07 -23.16 9.90
N VAL A 335 5.47 -23.96 9.03
CA VAL A 335 4.64 -23.48 7.92
C VAL A 335 3.22 -23.99 8.12
N ILE A 336 2.26 -23.07 8.25
CA ILE A 336 0.83 -23.38 8.23
C ILE A 336 0.34 -23.23 6.80
N VAL A 337 -0.19 -24.30 6.24
CA VAL A 337 -0.87 -24.29 4.94
C VAL A 337 -2.38 -24.25 5.19
N LEU A 338 -3.06 -23.24 4.65
CA LEU A 338 -4.52 -23.13 4.71
C LEU A 338 -5.13 -24.05 3.65
N GLY A 339 -5.64 -25.22 4.05
CA GLY A 339 -6.17 -26.22 3.11
C GLY A 339 -7.60 -25.91 2.70
N ASP A 340 -7.87 -25.57 1.44
CA ASP A 340 -9.23 -25.49 0.89
C ASP A 340 -9.18 -25.52 -0.65
N ALA A 341 -10.16 -26.15 -1.30
CA ALA A 341 -10.26 -26.29 -2.76
C ALA A 341 -10.45 -24.94 -3.50
N GLY A 342 -10.84 -23.87 -2.80
CA GLY A 342 -11.02 -22.53 -3.34
C GLY A 342 -9.84 -21.58 -3.16
N LEU A 343 -8.70 -22.04 -2.60
CA LEU A 343 -7.52 -21.21 -2.33
C LEU A 343 -6.36 -21.42 -3.34
N GLU A 344 -6.55 -22.26 -4.36
CA GLU A 344 -5.54 -22.45 -5.42
C GLU A 344 -5.29 -21.16 -6.21
N GLU A 345 -6.34 -20.37 -6.39
CA GLU A 345 -6.28 -19.02 -6.93
C GLU A 345 -6.74 -18.02 -5.87
N TYR A 346 -6.18 -16.81 -5.90
CA TYR A 346 -6.57 -15.78 -4.95
C TYR A 346 -8.01 -15.33 -5.19
N ALA A 347 -8.80 -15.39 -4.11
CA ALA A 347 -10.12 -14.79 -3.99
C ALA A 347 -10.26 -14.18 -2.59
N THR A 348 -10.85 -13.00 -2.50
CA THR A 348 -10.83 -12.17 -1.29
C THR A 348 -11.61 -12.81 -0.14
N GLU A 349 -12.84 -13.27 -0.38
CA GLU A 349 -13.69 -13.85 0.66
C GLU A 349 -13.13 -15.17 1.19
N PRO A 350 -12.72 -16.10 0.30
CA PRO A 350 -12.16 -17.34 0.76
C PRO A 350 -10.88 -17.18 1.59
N PHE A 351 -9.95 -16.36 1.10
CA PHE A 351 -8.69 -16.16 1.78
C PHE A 351 -8.86 -15.44 3.13
N THR A 352 -9.73 -14.42 3.18
CA THR A 352 -10.06 -13.73 4.44
C THR A 352 -10.67 -14.70 5.45
N SER A 353 -11.57 -15.59 5.02
CA SER A 353 -12.20 -16.61 5.87
C SER A 353 -11.17 -17.57 6.47
N ALA A 354 -10.34 -18.16 5.61
CA ALA A 354 -9.34 -19.13 6.03
C ALA A 354 -8.30 -18.51 6.98
N LEU A 355 -7.77 -17.33 6.64
CA LEU A 355 -6.79 -16.65 7.48
C LEU A 355 -7.39 -16.21 8.82
N SER A 356 -8.64 -15.74 8.85
CA SER A 356 -9.32 -15.38 10.10
C SER A 356 -9.52 -16.59 11.02
N ALA A 357 -9.96 -17.72 10.45
CA ALA A 357 -10.12 -18.97 11.20
C ALA A 357 -8.78 -19.47 11.75
N ALA A 358 -7.71 -19.37 10.96
CA ALA A 358 -6.36 -19.72 11.39
C ALA A 358 -5.89 -18.84 12.56
N ILE A 359 -6.08 -17.53 12.47
CA ILE A 359 -5.70 -16.59 13.53
C ILE A 359 -6.47 -16.87 14.82
N ILE A 360 -7.77 -17.16 14.74
CA ILE A 360 -8.58 -17.54 15.91
C ILE A 360 -8.03 -18.82 16.55
N ALA A 361 -7.77 -19.85 15.75
CA ALA A 361 -7.31 -21.15 16.24
C ALA A 361 -5.88 -21.10 16.81
N GLY A 362 -4.98 -20.34 16.18
CA GLY A 362 -3.58 -20.24 16.56
C GLY A 362 -3.29 -19.20 17.63
N SER A 363 -4.14 -18.16 17.75
CA SER A 363 -3.96 -17.02 18.65
C SER A 363 -2.51 -16.46 18.65
N PRO A 364 -1.95 -16.11 17.48
CA PRO A 364 -0.59 -15.57 17.41
C PRO A 364 -0.48 -14.25 18.18
N PHE A 365 0.74 -13.85 18.48
CA PHE A 365 1.00 -12.55 19.12
C PHE A 365 1.00 -11.41 18.10
N ALA A 366 1.54 -11.66 16.90
CA ALA A 366 1.51 -10.72 15.81
C ALA A 366 1.35 -11.41 14.45
N VAL A 367 0.73 -10.71 13.51
CA VAL A 367 0.60 -11.15 12.11
C VAL A 367 1.13 -10.07 11.18
N ILE A 368 2.11 -10.43 10.36
CA ILE A 368 2.75 -9.56 9.39
C ILE A 368 2.35 -10.02 7.99
N ALA A 369 1.63 -9.18 7.26
CA ALA A 369 1.27 -9.41 5.87
C ALA A 369 2.11 -8.50 4.94
N PRO A 370 2.33 -8.85 3.67
CA PRO A 370 2.86 -7.91 2.69
C PRO A 370 1.95 -6.69 2.49
N PHE A 371 2.50 -5.51 2.20
CA PHE A 371 1.75 -4.37 1.66
C PHE A 371 1.66 -4.44 0.12
N SER A 372 1.32 -5.62 -0.41
CA SER A 372 1.11 -5.87 -1.85
C SER A 372 -0.30 -5.49 -2.30
N ALA A 373 -0.64 -5.67 -3.58
CA ALA A 373 -2.02 -5.50 -4.06
C ALA A 373 -3.00 -6.38 -3.28
N ARG A 374 -2.65 -7.65 -3.02
CA ARG A 374 -3.47 -8.61 -2.27
C ARG A 374 -3.45 -8.33 -0.76
N GLY A 375 -2.29 -8.04 -0.18
CA GLY A 375 -2.17 -7.74 1.24
C GLY A 375 -2.99 -6.53 1.68
N ARG A 376 -3.13 -5.53 0.80
CA ARG A 376 -4.03 -4.38 1.01
C ARG A 376 -5.52 -4.73 0.86
N ASP A 377 -5.84 -5.87 0.27
CA ASP A 377 -7.20 -6.34 0.03
C ASP A 377 -7.71 -7.19 1.20
N TYR A 378 -7.00 -8.26 1.56
CA TYR A 378 -7.45 -9.19 2.61
C TYR A 378 -7.11 -8.73 4.04
N ALA A 379 -5.93 -8.12 4.27
CA ALA A 379 -5.48 -7.89 5.64
C ALA A 379 -6.39 -6.93 6.42
N PRO A 380 -6.91 -5.83 5.82
CA PRO A 380 -7.84 -4.97 6.53
C PRO A 380 -9.22 -5.62 6.75
N ARG A 381 -9.65 -6.53 5.86
CA ARG A 381 -10.86 -7.34 6.12
C ARG A 381 -10.67 -8.26 7.31
N VAL A 382 -9.56 -9.00 7.38
CA VAL A 382 -9.24 -9.86 8.54
C VAL A 382 -9.22 -9.05 9.83
N ALA A 383 -8.56 -7.88 9.81
CA ALA A 383 -8.51 -6.98 10.97
C ALA A 383 -9.91 -6.48 11.39
N ALA A 384 -10.78 -6.12 10.43
CA ALA A 384 -12.15 -5.74 10.73
C ALA A 384 -12.98 -6.89 11.31
N ARG A 385 -12.91 -8.07 10.71
CA ARG A 385 -13.64 -9.27 11.14
C ARG A 385 -13.31 -9.67 12.58
N LEU A 386 -12.03 -9.58 12.93
CA LEU A 386 -11.51 -9.97 14.25
C LEU A 386 -11.44 -8.80 15.23
N GLY A 387 -11.76 -7.57 14.79
CA GLY A 387 -11.67 -6.36 15.62
C GLY A 387 -10.25 -5.99 16.05
N LEU A 388 -9.23 -6.34 15.25
CA LEU A 388 -7.81 -6.18 15.56
C LEU A 388 -7.25 -4.84 15.08
N GLY A 389 -6.21 -4.37 15.77
CA GLY A 389 -5.40 -3.23 15.34
C GLY A 389 -4.49 -3.61 14.19
N LEU A 390 -4.51 -2.81 13.12
CA LEU A 390 -3.72 -3.02 11.91
C LEU A 390 -2.92 -1.75 11.55
N THR A 391 -1.58 -1.83 11.62
CA THR A 391 -0.71 -0.75 11.13
C THR A 391 -0.34 -0.99 9.68
N GLY A 392 -0.83 -0.14 8.78
CA GLY A 392 -0.59 -0.29 7.34
C GLY A 392 0.72 0.34 6.89
N ASP A 393 1.42 -0.29 5.95
CA ASP A 393 2.59 0.28 5.27
C ASP A 393 3.71 0.68 6.27
N PHE A 394 4.01 -0.22 7.21
CA PHE A 394 5.08 -0.04 8.19
C PHE A 394 6.43 -0.44 7.58
N VAL A 395 7.54 0.13 8.09
CA VAL A 395 8.90 -0.11 7.57
C VAL A 395 9.82 -0.78 8.59
N ALA A 396 9.45 -0.76 9.87
CA ALA A 396 10.22 -1.39 10.93
C ALA A 396 9.34 -1.72 12.13
N LEU A 397 9.83 -2.62 12.99
CA LEU A 397 9.23 -2.95 14.28
C LEU A 397 10.27 -2.73 15.39
N GLU A 398 9.84 -2.11 16.48
CA GLU A 398 10.60 -2.02 17.73
C GLU A 398 9.84 -2.75 18.82
N VAL A 399 10.55 -3.50 19.66
CA VAL A 399 9.97 -4.08 20.88
C VAL A 399 10.27 -3.16 22.04
N ARG A 400 9.26 -2.83 22.85
CA ARG A 400 9.46 -2.17 24.13
C ARG A 400 9.14 -3.12 25.27
N GLY A 401 10.11 -3.29 26.17
CA GLY A 401 9.96 -4.16 27.32
C GLY A 401 9.97 -5.63 26.93
N ALA A 402 10.95 -6.08 26.14
CA ALA A 402 11.04 -7.47 25.67
C ALA A 402 10.96 -8.52 26.81
N ASP A 403 11.54 -8.20 27.97
CA ASP A 403 11.50 -9.02 29.19
C ASP A 403 10.17 -8.96 29.95
N SER A 404 9.18 -8.21 29.45
CA SER A 404 7.84 -8.08 30.02
C SER A 404 6.93 -9.25 29.62
N ASP A 405 5.98 -9.58 30.49
CA ASP A 405 4.88 -10.50 30.16
C ASP A 405 3.98 -9.95 29.04
N ASP A 406 3.98 -8.63 28.85
CA ASP A 406 3.21 -7.91 27.83
C ASP A 406 4.09 -6.82 27.17
N PRO A 407 4.92 -7.18 26.16
CA PRO A 407 5.76 -6.24 25.45
C PRO A 407 4.95 -5.49 24.40
N ASP A 408 5.25 -4.21 24.23
CA ASP A 408 4.63 -3.43 23.15
C ASP A 408 5.40 -3.65 21.84
N LEU A 409 4.66 -3.94 20.76
CA LEU A 409 5.18 -3.83 19.40
C LEU A 409 4.90 -2.43 18.85
N LEU A 410 5.96 -1.69 18.59
CA LEU A 410 5.91 -0.37 17.96
C LEU A 410 6.10 -0.54 16.46
N TRP A 411 4.99 -0.49 15.72
CA TRP A 411 4.94 -0.54 14.27
C TRP A 411 5.35 0.82 13.70
N LEU A 412 6.58 0.93 13.18
CA LEU A 412 7.11 2.19 12.69
C LEU A 412 6.57 2.48 11.29
N LYS A 413 5.69 3.46 11.20
CA LYS A 413 5.00 3.84 9.97
C LYS A 413 5.47 5.20 9.45
N PRO A 414 5.97 5.30 8.21
CA PRO A 414 6.17 6.60 7.58
C PRO A 414 4.83 7.28 7.33
N ALA A 415 4.75 8.58 7.60
CA ALA A 415 3.58 9.40 7.30
C ALA A 415 4.00 10.73 6.68
N LEU A 416 3.04 11.46 6.11
CA LEU A 416 3.27 12.77 5.47
C LEU A 416 4.37 12.71 4.39
N ALA A 417 4.20 11.79 3.44
CA ALA A 417 5.15 11.53 2.36
C ALA A 417 6.59 11.22 2.84
N GLY A 418 6.72 10.56 4.01
CA GLY A 418 7.99 10.10 4.56
C GLY A 418 8.71 11.10 5.47
N ASN A 419 8.17 12.32 5.62
CA ASN A 419 8.78 13.38 6.44
C ASN A 419 8.79 13.04 7.95
N VAL A 420 7.91 12.14 8.40
CA VAL A 420 7.84 11.70 9.79
C VAL A 420 7.75 10.18 9.89
N LEU A 421 8.25 9.65 10.99
CA LEU A 421 8.08 8.27 11.39
C LEU A 421 7.18 8.22 12.63
N ALA A 422 6.06 7.51 12.54
CA ALA A 422 5.08 7.36 13.60
C ALA A 422 5.16 5.94 14.17
N PRO A 423 5.66 5.74 15.40
CA PRO A 423 5.49 4.49 16.12
C PRO A 423 4.03 4.30 16.50
N VAL A 424 3.42 3.24 15.98
CA VAL A 424 2.02 2.86 16.24
C VAL A 424 2.00 1.62 17.13
N ILE A 425 1.16 1.60 18.15
CA ILE A 425 0.88 0.40 18.96
C ILE A 425 -0.56 -0.05 18.72
N ALA A 426 -0.83 -1.33 18.97
CA ALA A 426 -2.17 -1.89 18.97
C ALA A 426 -2.57 -2.30 20.39
N HIS A 427 -3.84 -2.10 20.75
CA HIS A 427 -4.44 -2.55 22.01
C HIS A 427 -5.16 -3.89 21.88
N THR A 428 -4.77 -4.69 20.89
CA THR A 428 -5.35 -5.99 20.58
C THR A 428 -4.24 -7.02 20.39
N THR A 429 -4.53 -8.27 20.73
CA THR A 429 -3.66 -9.41 20.48
C THR A 429 -4.45 -10.47 19.70
N PRO A 430 -4.00 -10.91 18.50
CA PRO A 430 -2.80 -10.43 17.82
C PRO A 430 -2.86 -8.95 17.42
N SER A 431 -1.69 -8.34 17.30
CA SER A 431 -1.54 -7.09 16.56
C SER A 431 -1.16 -7.41 15.11
N MET A 432 -1.65 -6.62 14.15
CA MET A 432 -1.39 -6.84 12.73
C MET A 432 -0.63 -5.68 12.11
N GLY A 433 0.13 -5.96 11.05
CA GLY A 433 0.68 -4.93 10.18
C GLY A 433 0.90 -5.41 8.76
N THR A 434 0.85 -4.47 7.81
CA THR A 434 1.25 -4.72 6.42
C THR A 434 2.61 -4.08 6.12
N LEU A 435 3.60 -4.91 5.78
CA LEU A 435 4.99 -4.53 5.62
C LEU A 435 5.22 -3.87 4.26
N ARG A 436 5.78 -2.66 4.27
CA ARG A 436 6.23 -1.99 3.05
C ARG A 436 7.33 -2.82 2.38
N PRO A 437 7.22 -3.13 1.08
CA PRO A 437 8.29 -3.80 0.34
C PRO A 437 9.63 -3.05 0.36
N GLY A 438 10.73 -3.79 0.36
CA GLY A 438 12.10 -3.27 0.43
C GLY A 438 12.56 -2.84 1.83
N SER A 439 11.79 -3.15 2.88
CA SER A 439 12.08 -2.68 4.24
C SER A 439 13.03 -3.60 5.00
N PHE A 440 13.05 -4.90 4.68
CA PHE A 440 13.88 -5.88 5.37
C PHE A 440 14.79 -6.65 4.40
N PRO A 441 16.07 -6.88 4.73
CA PRO A 441 16.95 -7.69 3.90
C PRO A 441 16.53 -9.16 3.95
N VAL A 442 16.50 -9.81 2.79
CA VAL A 442 16.20 -11.23 2.65
C VAL A 442 17.50 -12.02 2.44
N ALA A 443 17.68 -13.06 3.24
CA ALA A 443 18.74 -14.06 3.06
C ALA A 443 18.22 -15.43 3.50
N ALA A 444 18.69 -16.50 2.84
CA ALA A 444 18.52 -17.84 3.36
C ALA A 444 19.36 -17.97 4.63
N VAL A 445 18.82 -18.67 5.64
CA VAL A 445 19.44 -18.85 6.95
C VAL A 445 19.51 -20.31 7.38
N ARG A 446 18.97 -21.22 6.57
CA ARG A 446 19.11 -22.67 6.71
C ARG A 446 19.50 -23.26 5.36
N ASP A 447 20.54 -24.09 5.37
CA ASP A 447 21.05 -24.79 4.17
C ASP A 447 20.42 -26.18 4.00
N GLU A 448 19.96 -26.80 5.10
CA GLU A 448 19.39 -28.16 5.14
C GLU A 448 18.23 -28.24 6.14
N GLY A 449 17.39 -29.28 6.03
CA GLY A 449 16.23 -29.54 6.89
C GLY A 449 14.91 -29.54 6.11
N ASP A 450 13.96 -30.36 6.58
CA ASP A 450 12.61 -30.40 6.03
C ASP A 450 11.68 -29.45 6.82
N PRO A 451 10.79 -28.71 6.13
CA PRO A 451 9.83 -27.84 6.81
C PRO A 451 8.88 -28.64 7.69
N GLN A 452 8.62 -28.16 8.92
CA GLN A 452 7.44 -28.60 9.67
C GLN A 452 6.21 -27.94 9.04
N VAL A 453 5.38 -28.75 8.39
CA VAL A 453 4.17 -28.28 7.69
C VAL A 453 2.93 -28.78 8.41
N ASP A 454 2.11 -27.84 8.86
CA ASP A 454 0.78 -28.11 9.40
C ASP A 454 -0.26 -27.66 8.39
N VAL A 455 -1.15 -28.57 7.99
CA VAL A 455 -2.29 -28.22 7.13
C VAL A 455 -3.47 -27.91 8.03
N LEU A 456 -3.97 -26.68 7.94
CA LEU A 456 -5.17 -26.24 8.64
C LEU A 456 -6.35 -26.28 7.67
N GLU A 457 -7.17 -27.31 7.81
CA GLU A 457 -8.46 -27.39 7.12
C GLU A 457 -9.48 -26.47 7.83
N PRO A 458 -10.26 -25.65 7.10
CA PRO A 458 -11.25 -24.79 7.69
C PRO A 458 -12.35 -25.63 8.34
N ALA A 459 -12.80 -25.21 9.52
CA ALA A 459 -13.83 -25.91 10.28
C ALA A 459 -15.22 -25.89 9.60
N ALA A 460 -15.42 -25.01 8.62
CA ALA A 460 -16.63 -24.88 7.83
C ALA A 460 -16.25 -24.61 6.38
N GLN A 461 -17.12 -25.01 5.44
CA GLN A 461 -16.92 -24.72 4.03
C GLN A 461 -16.88 -23.21 3.82
N VAL A 462 -15.82 -22.77 3.17
CA VAL A 462 -15.61 -21.38 2.82
C VAL A 462 -16.67 -20.98 1.79
N ALA A 463 -17.37 -19.86 2.03
CA ALA A 463 -18.38 -19.37 1.08
C ALA A 463 -17.69 -18.99 -0.25
N ASP A 464 -18.37 -19.27 -1.37
CA ASP A 464 -17.91 -18.85 -2.69
C ASP A 464 -17.76 -17.33 -2.75
N ASP A 465 -16.76 -16.86 -3.49
CA ASP A 465 -16.53 -15.42 -3.66
C ASP A 465 -17.65 -14.80 -4.51
N ARG A 466 -18.23 -13.72 -3.97
CA ARG A 466 -19.26 -12.91 -4.63
C ARG A 466 -18.70 -11.99 -5.72
N CYS A 467 -17.38 -12.01 -5.94
CA CYS A 467 -16.71 -11.48 -7.11
C CYS A 467 -16.27 -12.63 -8.03
N THR A 468 -16.66 -12.55 -9.29
CA THR A 468 -16.35 -13.57 -10.30
C THR A 468 -15.22 -13.11 -11.21
N PRO A 469 -14.10 -13.85 -11.33
CA PRO A 469 -13.05 -13.51 -12.29
C PRO A 469 -13.55 -13.79 -13.71
N ILE A 470 -13.30 -12.85 -14.63
CA ILE A 470 -13.64 -12.95 -16.06
C ILE A 470 -12.37 -13.30 -16.85
N GLU A 471 -11.30 -12.52 -16.64
CA GLU A 471 -10.04 -12.68 -17.36
C GLU A 471 -8.86 -12.29 -16.45
N ARG A 472 -7.71 -12.95 -16.60
CA ARG A 472 -6.48 -12.58 -15.91
C ARG A 472 -5.35 -12.46 -16.92
N ARG A 473 -4.66 -11.33 -16.91
CA ARG A 473 -3.55 -11.01 -17.80
C ARG A 473 -2.30 -10.75 -16.99
N VAL A 474 -1.31 -11.63 -17.11
CA VAL A 474 0.04 -11.40 -16.58
C VAL A 474 0.82 -10.62 -17.64
N GLU A 475 1.17 -9.37 -17.31
CA GLU A 475 1.83 -8.45 -18.24
C GLU A 475 3.33 -8.34 -17.94
N ASN A 476 3.69 -8.33 -16.65
CA ASN A 476 5.07 -8.32 -16.19
C ASN A 476 5.22 -9.18 -14.93
N PRO A 477 5.60 -10.46 -15.07
CA PRO A 477 5.77 -11.37 -13.93
C PRO A 477 6.91 -10.97 -12.99
N ASP A 478 7.89 -10.21 -13.50
CA ASP A 478 9.07 -9.80 -12.74
C ASP A 478 8.86 -8.49 -11.96
N ALA A 479 7.77 -7.77 -12.21
CA ALA A 479 7.49 -6.49 -11.56
C ALA A 479 7.51 -6.54 -10.01
N PRO A 480 7.07 -7.62 -9.33
CA PRO A 480 7.25 -7.73 -7.87
C PRO A 480 8.72 -7.65 -7.43
N HIS A 481 9.67 -8.14 -8.24
CA HIS A 481 11.11 -8.08 -7.91
C HIS A 481 11.61 -6.66 -7.76
N LEU A 482 11.04 -5.70 -8.48
CA LEU A 482 11.39 -4.27 -8.37
C LEU A 482 11.44 -3.82 -6.91
N THR A 483 10.48 -4.29 -6.11
CA THR A 483 10.35 -3.89 -4.71
C THR A 483 11.41 -4.45 -3.77
N ALA A 484 12.04 -5.57 -4.14
CA ALA A 484 13.10 -6.22 -3.37
C ALA A 484 14.51 -5.95 -3.93
N THR A 485 14.61 -5.31 -5.09
CA THR A 485 15.90 -5.01 -5.72
C THR A 485 16.65 -3.90 -5.00
N ARG A 486 17.98 -4.04 -4.94
CA ARG A 486 18.88 -3.08 -4.26
C ARG A 486 19.35 -1.94 -5.16
N VAL A 487 19.36 -2.16 -6.47
CA VAL A 487 19.68 -1.15 -7.47
C VAL A 487 18.47 -0.99 -8.36
N VAL A 488 17.96 0.23 -8.47
CA VAL A 488 16.84 0.54 -9.35
C VAL A 488 17.23 1.67 -10.28
N ILE A 489 16.97 1.47 -11.57
CA ILE A 489 17.15 2.47 -12.62
C ILE A 489 15.75 3.03 -12.97
N GLY A 490 15.49 4.29 -12.66
CA GLY A 490 14.23 4.98 -12.93
C GLY A 490 14.21 5.65 -14.30
N LEU A 491 13.24 5.33 -15.14
CA LEU A 491 13.10 5.90 -16.48
C LEU A 491 12.11 7.08 -16.50
N GLY A 492 12.62 8.25 -16.90
CA GLY A 492 11.83 9.40 -17.31
C GLY A 492 11.21 9.22 -18.70
N PRO A 493 10.32 10.13 -19.12
CA PRO A 493 9.67 10.08 -20.42
C PRO A 493 10.64 10.42 -21.56
N GLY A 494 10.39 9.88 -22.76
CA GLY A 494 11.05 10.30 -23.99
C GLY A 494 12.48 9.79 -24.21
N LEU A 495 12.96 8.84 -23.41
CA LEU A 495 14.22 8.15 -23.65
C LEU A 495 14.14 7.30 -24.91
N ASP A 496 15.12 7.43 -25.81
CA ASP A 496 15.17 6.59 -27.00
C ASP A 496 15.43 5.10 -26.67
N ALA A 497 15.17 4.24 -27.66
CA ALA A 497 15.29 2.80 -27.50
C ALA A 497 16.72 2.32 -27.26
N ALA A 498 17.76 3.06 -27.67
CA ALA A 498 19.15 2.68 -27.45
C ALA A 498 19.54 2.96 -25.98
N THR A 499 19.28 4.18 -25.51
CA THR A 499 19.48 4.61 -24.12
C THR A 499 18.78 3.66 -23.15
N ARG A 500 17.53 3.31 -23.42
CA ARG A 500 16.79 2.36 -22.59
C ARG A 500 17.44 0.99 -22.50
N ARG A 501 17.90 0.42 -23.62
CA ARG A 501 18.57 -0.88 -23.62
C ARG A 501 19.83 -0.87 -22.75
N VAL A 502 20.58 0.24 -22.77
CA VAL A 502 21.77 0.38 -21.91
C VAL A 502 21.35 0.45 -20.43
N ALA A 503 20.28 1.18 -20.10
CA ALA A 503 19.74 1.20 -18.74
C ALA A 503 19.28 -0.18 -18.25
N GLU A 504 18.61 -0.96 -19.12
CA GLU A 504 18.21 -2.34 -18.84
C GLU A 504 19.44 -3.26 -18.66
N GLN A 505 20.48 -3.12 -19.48
CA GLN A 505 21.74 -3.85 -19.33
C GLN A 505 22.45 -3.52 -18.02
N LEU A 506 22.47 -2.24 -17.62
CA LEU A 506 23.04 -1.80 -16.35
C LEU A 506 22.26 -2.38 -15.15
N ALA A 507 20.93 -2.36 -15.22
CA ALA A 507 20.08 -3.02 -14.21
C ALA A 507 20.41 -4.52 -14.13
N GLN A 508 20.50 -5.20 -15.27
CA GLN A 508 20.85 -6.63 -15.30
C GLN A 508 22.24 -6.92 -14.73
N ALA A 509 23.26 -6.13 -15.12
CA ALA A 509 24.65 -6.30 -14.67
C ALA A 509 24.81 -6.10 -13.15
N THR A 510 23.93 -5.31 -12.54
CA THR A 510 23.92 -5.06 -11.10
C THR A 510 22.98 -5.98 -10.31
N GLY A 511 22.25 -6.88 -10.99
CA GLY A 511 21.15 -7.64 -10.39
C GLY A 511 20.00 -6.76 -9.89
N GLY A 512 19.90 -5.56 -10.46
CA GLY A 512 18.87 -4.57 -10.18
C GLY A 512 17.64 -4.72 -11.07
N ALA A 513 16.78 -3.71 -11.03
CA ALA A 513 15.57 -3.63 -11.85
C ALA A 513 15.35 -2.23 -12.43
N VAL A 514 14.42 -2.13 -13.37
CA VAL A 514 14.00 -0.87 -13.98
C VAL A 514 12.65 -0.44 -13.41
N ALA A 515 12.51 0.84 -13.11
CA ALA A 515 11.27 1.51 -12.75
C ALA A 515 10.93 2.60 -13.76
N ALA A 516 9.71 3.10 -13.75
CA ALA A 516 9.28 4.20 -14.61
C ALA A 516 8.56 5.30 -13.82
N THR A 517 8.77 6.55 -14.23
CA THR A 517 8.00 7.69 -13.72
C THR A 517 6.55 7.64 -14.21
N PRO A 518 5.60 8.31 -13.52
CA PRO A 518 4.22 8.43 -14.01
C PRO A 518 4.15 9.08 -15.39
N ALA A 519 5.06 10.02 -15.69
CA ALA A 519 5.14 10.67 -16.99
C ALA A 519 5.57 9.71 -18.11
N ALA A 520 6.53 8.81 -17.84
CA ALA A 520 6.94 7.78 -18.79
C ALA A 520 5.78 6.79 -19.08
N VAL A 521 5.08 6.34 -18.04
CA VAL A 521 3.91 5.45 -18.21
C VAL A 521 2.80 6.15 -18.99
N ALA A 522 2.51 7.42 -18.68
CA ALA A 522 1.51 8.20 -19.40
C ALA A 522 1.85 8.43 -20.89
N ALA A 523 3.15 8.48 -21.22
CA ALA A 523 3.62 8.58 -22.60
C ALA A 523 3.55 7.24 -23.37
N GLY A 524 3.23 6.13 -22.69
CA GLY A 524 3.28 4.79 -23.26
C GLY A 524 4.69 4.22 -23.32
N ASP A 525 5.65 4.85 -22.64
CA ASP A 525 7.04 4.46 -22.65
C ASP A 525 7.26 3.21 -21.80
N ALA A 526 6.48 2.94 -20.75
CA ALA A 526 6.69 1.80 -19.86
C ALA A 526 5.37 1.21 -19.35
N PRO A 527 5.33 -0.08 -18.99
CA PRO A 527 4.15 -0.69 -18.40
C PRO A 527 3.88 -0.17 -16.98
N ARG A 528 2.62 -0.21 -16.55
CA ARG A 528 2.18 0.33 -15.24
C ARG A 528 2.79 -0.39 -14.06
N GLN A 529 3.12 -1.67 -14.19
CA GLN A 529 3.60 -2.50 -13.08
C GLN A 529 4.99 -2.08 -12.58
N ILE A 530 5.74 -1.29 -13.35
CA ILE A 530 7.02 -0.72 -12.93
C ILE A 530 6.92 0.78 -12.57
N GLU A 531 5.70 1.33 -12.51
CA GLU A 531 5.48 2.72 -12.13
C GLU A 531 5.78 2.95 -10.64
N ILE A 532 6.54 4.00 -10.36
CA ILE A 532 6.79 4.49 -9.00
C ILE A 532 6.20 5.88 -8.82
N GLY A 533 5.56 6.11 -7.69
CA GLY A 533 4.89 7.38 -7.43
C GLY A 533 3.91 7.29 -6.27
N PRO A 534 3.38 8.45 -5.82
CA PRO A 534 2.55 8.54 -4.61
C PRO A 534 1.22 7.75 -4.73
N LEU A 535 0.76 7.51 -5.96
CA LEU A 535 -0.43 6.72 -6.24
C LEU A 535 -0.11 5.31 -6.78
N ALA A 536 1.17 4.96 -6.98
CA ALA A 536 1.62 3.64 -7.51
C ALA A 536 2.48 2.96 -6.44
N ARG A 537 3.70 2.56 -6.78
CA ARG A 537 4.59 1.85 -5.87
C ARG A 537 5.52 2.82 -5.18
N THR A 538 5.76 2.53 -3.91
CA THR A 538 6.86 3.10 -3.13
C THR A 538 7.90 2.00 -2.96
N ILE A 539 9.17 2.31 -3.20
CA ILE A 539 10.28 1.37 -3.10
C ILE A 539 11.41 1.97 -2.26
N ALA A 540 12.29 1.13 -1.72
CA ALA A 540 13.41 1.58 -0.88
C ALA A 540 14.72 0.87 -1.26
N PRO A 541 15.21 1.01 -2.51
CA PRO A 541 16.44 0.35 -2.95
C PRO A 541 17.67 0.91 -2.23
N SER A 542 18.80 0.20 -2.26
CA SER A 542 20.07 0.79 -1.79
C SER A 542 20.50 1.97 -2.67
N ILE A 543 20.24 1.88 -3.98
CA ILE A 543 20.51 2.94 -4.96
C ILE A 543 19.31 3.10 -5.88
N TYR A 544 18.90 4.33 -6.09
CA TYR A 544 18.00 4.74 -7.15
C TYR A 544 18.72 5.70 -8.10
N LEU A 545 18.84 5.31 -9.37
CA LEU A 545 19.39 6.14 -10.45
C LEU A 545 18.24 6.55 -11.39
N GLY A 546 17.76 7.79 -11.26
CA GLY A 546 16.78 8.37 -12.16
C GLY A 546 17.43 8.90 -13.43
N LEU A 547 16.88 8.56 -14.60
CA LEU A 547 17.34 8.99 -15.92
C LEU A 547 16.25 9.83 -16.59
N GLY A 548 16.57 11.08 -16.94
CA GLY A 548 15.64 12.04 -17.51
C GLY A 548 14.69 12.63 -16.47
N ARG A 549 13.57 13.21 -16.95
CA ARG A 549 12.68 14.02 -16.11
C ARG A 549 12.04 13.21 -14.96
N HIS A 550 12.27 13.64 -13.73
CA HIS A 550 11.65 13.14 -12.51
C HIS A 550 10.92 14.27 -11.78
N ASP A 551 9.74 14.00 -11.24
CA ASP A 551 8.98 14.97 -10.45
C ASP A 551 9.16 14.72 -8.92
N PRO A 552 8.85 15.71 -8.07
CA PRO A 552 8.93 15.57 -6.62
C PRO A 552 8.11 14.41 -6.04
N GLY A 553 6.96 14.08 -6.65
CA GLY A 553 6.13 12.96 -6.23
C GLY A 553 6.82 11.62 -6.44
N THR A 554 7.43 11.44 -7.61
CA THR A 554 8.27 10.26 -7.92
C THR A 554 9.41 10.11 -6.92
N LEU A 555 10.17 11.17 -6.65
CA LEU A 555 11.30 11.09 -5.71
C LEU A 555 10.86 10.81 -4.25
N ARG A 556 9.68 11.30 -3.85
CA ARG A 556 9.09 10.95 -2.54
C ARG A 556 8.74 9.47 -2.43
N ALA A 557 8.33 8.82 -3.52
CA ALA A 557 8.05 7.39 -3.57
C ALA A 557 9.32 6.52 -3.47
N VAL A 558 10.51 7.11 -3.60
CA VAL A 558 11.81 6.42 -3.42
C VAL A 558 12.64 7.01 -2.28
N THR A 559 12.04 7.85 -1.42
CA THR A 559 12.76 8.55 -0.35
C THR A 559 13.47 7.60 0.63
N GLY A 560 12.97 6.36 0.76
CA GLY A 560 13.57 5.30 1.55
C GLY A 560 14.90 4.77 0.98
N ALA A 561 15.25 5.11 -0.25
CA ALA A 561 16.45 4.60 -0.90
C ALA A 561 17.73 4.96 -0.12
N GLY A 562 18.78 4.13 -0.15
CA GLY A 562 20.06 4.50 0.45
C GLY A 562 20.60 5.79 -0.18
N GLN A 563 20.72 5.78 -1.50
CA GLN A 563 21.07 6.95 -2.31
C GLN A 563 20.11 7.12 -3.49
N ILE A 564 19.87 8.38 -3.86
CA ILE A 564 19.05 8.83 -4.99
C ILE A 564 19.91 9.78 -5.81
N VAL A 565 20.20 9.38 -7.05
CA VAL A 565 20.90 10.20 -8.03
C VAL A 565 20.01 10.38 -9.23
N VAL A 566 19.86 11.61 -9.71
CA VAL A 566 19.08 11.92 -10.93
C VAL A 566 20.02 12.49 -11.97
N VAL A 567 19.99 11.93 -13.18
CA VAL A 567 20.72 12.44 -14.36
C VAL A 567 19.68 12.94 -15.34
N ASP A 568 19.61 14.25 -15.53
CA ASP A 568 18.63 14.89 -16.42
C ASP A 568 19.28 16.09 -17.11
N PRO A 569 19.38 16.10 -18.46
CA PRO A 569 19.97 17.21 -19.20
C PRO A 569 19.20 18.54 -18.98
N ASP A 570 17.92 18.47 -18.64
CA ASP A 570 17.04 19.62 -18.43
C ASP A 570 16.55 19.72 -16.97
N ALA A 571 17.36 19.25 -16.02
CA ALA A 571 16.99 19.13 -14.60
C ALA A 571 16.48 20.45 -13.99
N GLN A 572 15.30 20.40 -13.39
CA GLN A 572 14.76 21.51 -12.59
C GLN A 572 15.30 21.43 -11.15
N LEU A 573 16.53 21.93 -10.96
CA LEU A 573 17.30 21.77 -9.72
C LEU A 573 16.55 22.18 -8.44
N ASP A 574 15.79 23.28 -8.51
CA ASP A 574 15.05 23.82 -7.36
C ASP A 574 13.93 22.87 -6.89
N GLU A 575 13.27 22.15 -7.81
CA GLU A 575 12.19 21.23 -7.47
C GLU A 575 12.69 19.92 -6.84
N LEU A 576 13.90 19.50 -7.21
CA LEU A 576 14.50 18.24 -6.76
C LEU A 576 15.41 18.40 -5.52
N SER A 577 15.71 19.64 -5.15
CA SER A 577 16.54 19.96 -3.99
C SER A 577 15.93 19.39 -2.70
N GLY A 578 16.75 18.71 -1.91
CA GLY A 578 16.32 18.04 -0.69
C GLY A 578 15.67 16.66 -0.89
N LEU A 579 15.37 16.27 -2.14
CA LEU A 579 14.72 15.01 -2.49
C LEU A 579 15.69 13.96 -3.05
N ALA A 580 16.77 14.39 -3.70
CA ALA A 580 17.86 13.56 -4.19
C ALA A 580 19.18 13.88 -3.48
N ASP A 581 20.10 12.92 -3.38
CA ASP A 581 21.46 13.19 -2.88
C ASP A 581 22.30 13.86 -3.96
N ALA A 582 22.02 13.58 -5.23
CA ALA A 582 22.68 14.21 -6.34
C ALA A 582 21.74 14.45 -7.52
N VAL A 583 21.85 15.63 -8.14
CA VAL A 583 21.24 15.93 -9.43
C VAL A 583 22.34 16.34 -10.40
N VAL A 584 22.40 15.65 -11.53
CA VAL A 584 23.42 15.81 -12.55
C VAL A 584 22.77 16.35 -13.81
N THR A 585 23.23 17.52 -14.25
CA THR A 585 22.83 18.12 -15.53
C THR A 585 23.81 17.68 -16.61
N ALA A 586 23.56 16.52 -17.22
CA ALA A 586 24.40 15.93 -18.26
C ALA A 586 23.57 15.09 -19.24
N ASP A 587 24.13 14.84 -20.42
CA ASP A 587 23.59 13.86 -21.36
C ASP A 587 23.60 12.46 -20.73
N ILE A 588 22.51 11.71 -20.92
CA ILE A 588 22.29 10.41 -20.26
C ILE A 588 23.18 9.32 -20.87
N GLU A 589 23.32 9.31 -22.20
CA GLU A 589 24.05 8.26 -22.92
C GLU A 589 25.51 8.11 -22.47
N PRO A 590 26.33 9.17 -22.38
CA PRO A 590 27.72 9.04 -21.93
C PRO A 590 27.83 8.52 -20.50
N VAL A 591 26.96 9.00 -19.60
CA VAL A 591 26.96 8.58 -18.19
C VAL A 591 26.63 7.09 -18.06
N LEU A 592 25.63 6.61 -18.80
CA LEU A 592 25.30 5.18 -18.81
C LEU A 592 26.42 4.30 -19.38
N GLY A 593 27.08 4.76 -20.44
CA GLY A 593 28.22 4.07 -21.04
C GLY A 593 29.36 3.87 -20.03
N ASP A 594 29.77 4.96 -19.38
CA ASP A 594 30.85 4.94 -18.37
C ASP A 594 30.50 4.01 -17.19
N LEU A 595 29.25 4.01 -16.74
CA LEU A 595 28.80 3.15 -15.65
C LEU A 595 28.78 1.67 -16.03
N LEU A 596 28.34 1.36 -17.25
CA LEU A 596 28.31 -0.02 -17.71
C LEU A 596 29.71 -0.61 -17.82
N GLU A 597 30.69 0.16 -18.33
CA GLU A 597 32.09 -0.24 -18.35
C GLU A 597 32.64 -0.45 -16.94
N LEU A 598 32.31 0.43 -15.99
CA LEU A 598 32.75 0.34 -14.61
C LEU A 598 32.19 -0.88 -13.89
N VAL A 599 30.89 -1.17 -14.06
CA VAL A 599 30.26 -2.37 -13.47
C VAL A 599 30.83 -3.64 -14.10
N ALA A 600 31.07 -3.64 -15.41
CA ALA A 600 31.67 -4.77 -16.13
C ALA A 600 33.13 -5.03 -15.72
N ALA A 601 33.88 -4.02 -15.27
CA ALA A 601 35.25 -4.18 -14.80
C ALA A 601 35.35 -4.77 -13.37
N VAL A 602 34.23 -4.78 -12.63
CA VAL A 602 34.15 -5.16 -11.22
C VAL A 602 33.54 -6.56 -11.01
N HIS A 603 32.99 -7.14 -12.08
CA HIS A 603 32.46 -8.51 -12.16
C HIS A 603 33.31 -9.34 -13.11
#